data_AF-A0A7J2UTW0-F1
#
_entry.id   AF-A0A7J2UTW0-F1
#
_cell.length_a   1.000
_cell.length_b   1.000
_cell.length_c   1.000
_cell.angle_alpha   90.00
_cell.angle_beta   90.00
_cell.angle_gamma   90.00
#
_symmetry.space_group_name_H-M   'P 1'
#
loop_
_entity.id
_entity.type
_entity.pdbx_description
1 polymer ?
#
loop_
_entity_poly.entity_id
_entity_poly.type
_entity_poly.pdbx_seq_one_letter_code
_entity_poly.pdbx_strand_id
1 'polypeptide(L)'
;MERHKEKMEMLTFKADVKDIDSGEFFVTLNNKDAEEMGLLEHDRVKVSKEGKSITAIVQKSMSLVKPHNVTILTRGAMALDVKNGDDVLISPTGKPRSVGIIKAKMDGKTLTSEEMRIVVNDIVERRLSYIELTAYVVANYINGMNMQEIKDLTLAMVETGETIDFATGPIFDFHSVGGSPGNKVTLIVVPIIMAAGLIIPKTSSRAISSACGTADILETICNVTLSTEEIKSITQKIGGTIAWGGGVELAPADDLIIHVEYPLGIDPYGQLLASVMAKKKAVGANYMLLDIPMGPGTKVPDEKLARRYARDFIELGEMLGIKVECAITYGGQPVGHGIGPAIEAREALAILEGSTTPNSVVMKSTHLAGIILEMAGLTNRGQEMAMDILRSGKALEKFRLILKHQCWISITGRIFEPAWT
;
A
#
# COMPACT_ATOMS: atom_id res chain seq x y z
N MET A 1 -22.62 32.60 -17.66
CA MET A 1 -22.00 31.98 -18.86
C MET A 1 -22.59 30.59 -18.99
N GLU A 2 -23.84 30.56 -19.45
CA GLU A 2 -24.72 29.39 -19.46
C GLU A 2 -25.21 29.19 -20.91
N ARG A 3 -24.27 28.89 -21.81
CA ARG A 3 -24.56 28.56 -23.21
C ARG A 3 -23.69 27.39 -23.64
N HIS A 4 -24.33 26.44 -24.33
CA HIS A 4 -23.84 25.13 -24.79
C HIS A 4 -23.82 24.00 -23.75
N LYS A 5 -25.02 23.60 -23.29
CA LYS A 5 -25.34 22.18 -23.02
C LYS A 5 -25.96 21.58 -24.28
N GLU A 6 -25.19 21.56 -25.38
CA GLU A 6 -25.55 20.76 -26.55
C GLU A 6 -25.23 19.29 -26.26
N LYS A 7 -26.03 18.39 -26.83
CA LYS A 7 -25.84 16.93 -26.71
C LYS A 7 -24.36 16.62 -26.91
N MET A 8 -23.73 16.00 -25.91
CA MET A 8 -22.35 15.51 -26.05
C MET A 8 -22.38 14.37 -27.05
N GLU A 9 -22.19 14.69 -28.33
CA GLU A 9 -22.17 13.71 -29.41
C GLU A 9 -20.98 12.77 -29.18
N MET A 10 -21.29 11.48 -29.03
CA MET A 10 -20.28 10.44 -29.06
C MET A 10 -19.79 10.33 -30.51
N LEU A 11 -18.50 10.56 -30.70
CA LEU A 11 -17.85 10.41 -32.00
C LEU A 11 -17.02 9.13 -32.04
N THR A 12 -17.01 8.49 -33.20
CA THR A 12 -16.24 7.28 -33.44
C THR A 12 -14.87 7.64 -34.01
N PHE A 13 -13.82 7.10 -33.39
CA PHE A 13 -12.44 7.28 -33.82
C PHE A 13 -11.78 5.92 -34.09
N LYS A 14 -10.82 5.90 -35.00
CA LYS A 14 -9.90 4.77 -35.19
C LYS A 14 -8.76 4.83 -34.18
N ALA A 15 -8.57 3.76 -33.41
CA ALA A 15 -7.52 3.69 -32.41
C ALA A 15 -6.13 3.48 -33.03
N ASP A 16 -5.16 4.29 -32.60
CA ASP A 16 -3.72 4.13 -32.84
C ASP A 16 -3.02 3.91 -31.50
N VAL A 17 -2.80 2.66 -31.14
CA VAL A 17 -2.15 2.23 -29.91
C VAL A 17 -0.65 2.46 -29.99
N LYS A 18 -0.12 3.21 -29.01
CA LYS A 18 1.33 3.47 -28.85
C LYS A 18 1.86 2.84 -27.58
N ASP A 19 3.02 2.19 -27.71
CA ASP A 19 3.70 1.55 -26.58
C ASP A 19 4.43 2.57 -25.71
N ILE A 20 3.67 3.30 -24.91
CA ILE A 20 4.15 4.32 -23.98
C ILE A 20 3.35 4.16 -22.69
N ASP A 21 4.04 4.01 -21.56
CA ASP A 21 3.43 4.08 -20.24
C ASP A 21 3.71 5.44 -19.59
N SER A 22 2.65 6.20 -19.36
CA SER A 22 2.69 7.53 -18.74
C SER A 22 2.07 7.55 -17.33
N GLY A 23 1.63 6.40 -16.82
CA GLY A 23 0.96 6.30 -15.51
C GLY A 23 -0.53 6.65 -15.52
N GLU A 24 -0.95 7.63 -16.34
CA GLU A 24 -2.33 8.06 -16.53
C GLU A 24 -2.93 7.52 -17.84
N PHE A 25 -4.25 7.62 -17.98
CA PHE A 25 -4.92 7.39 -19.24
C PHE A 25 -4.90 8.68 -20.06
N PHE A 26 -4.01 8.76 -21.04
CA PHE A 26 -4.03 9.83 -22.04
C PHE A 26 -4.63 9.35 -23.35
N VAL A 27 -5.31 10.27 -24.02
CA VAL A 27 -5.60 10.17 -25.45
C VAL A 27 -5.08 11.38 -26.18
N THR A 28 -4.53 11.16 -27.37
CA THR A 28 -4.11 12.26 -28.24
C THR A 28 -5.04 12.35 -29.43
N LEU A 29 -5.69 13.50 -29.58
CA LEU A 29 -6.59 13.81 -30.69
C LEU A 29 -5.91 14.74 -31.69
N ASN A 30 -6.37 14.71 -32.95
CA ASN A 30 -6.03 15.77 -33.89
C ASN A 30 -6.60 17.11 -33.39
N ASN A 31 -5.86 18.21 -33.59
CA ASN A 31 -6.30 19.52 -33.12
C ASN A 31 -7.67 19.94 -33.70
N LYS A 32 -8.00 19.58 -34.94
CA LYS A 32 -9.30 19.90 -35.54
C LYS A 32 -10.44 19.09 -34.90
N ASP A 33 -10.26 17.79 -34.72
CA ASP A 33 -11.26 16.94 -34.08
C ASP A 33 -11.52 17.41 -32.64
N ALA A 34 -10.46 17.78 -31.91
CA ALA A 34 -10.60 18.32 -30.55
C ALA A 34 -11.38 19.66 -30.52
N GLU A 35 -11.10 20.58 -31.45
CA GLU A 35 -11.82 21.84 -31.58
C GLU A 35 -13.30 21.63 -31.94
N GLU A 36 -13.61 20.71 -32.85
CA GLU A 36 -14.98 20.33 -33.22
C GLU A 36 -15.75 19.75 -32.03
N MET A 37 -15.07 19.00 -31.15
CA MET A 37 -15.63 18.47 -29.91
C MET A 37 -15.67 19.48 -28.75
N GLY A 38 -15.15 20.70 -28.94
CA GLY A 38 -15.05 21.72 -27.90
C GLY A 38 -14.08 21.35 -26.77
N LEU A 39 -13.09 20.49 -27.05
CA LEU A 39 -12.11 20.00 -26.09
C LEU A 39 -10.85 20.87 -26.05
N LEU A 40 -10.42 21.23 -24.84
CA LEU A 40 -9.13 21.85 -24.58
C LEU A 40 -8.09 20.82 -24.14
N GLU A 41 -6.83 21.24 -24.10
CA GLU A 41 -5.79 20.44 -23.44
C GLU A 41 -6.13 20.26 -21.96
N HIS A 42 -5.87 19.04 -21.45
CA HIS A 42 -6.22 18.61 -20.09
C HIS A 42 -7.72 18.51 -19.78
N ASP A 43 -8.60 18.73 -20.75
CA ASP A 43 -9.98 18.28 -20.62
C ASP A 43 -10.04 16.76 -20.59
N ARG A 44 -11.22 16.25 -20.25
CA ARG A 44 -11.47 14.83 -20.11
C ARG A 44 -12.41 14.33 -21.17
N VAL A 45 -12.16 13.10 -21.58
CA VAL A 45 -13.10 12.34 -22.39
C VAL A 45 -13.34 10.97 -21.78
N LYS A 46 -14.55 10.46 -21.96
CA LYS A 46 -14.85 9.04 -21.76
C LYS A 46 -14.56 8.32 -23.08
N VAL A 47 -13.65 7.36 -23.03
CA VAL A 47 -13.32 6.48 -24.15
C VAL A 47 -13.94 5.12 -23.86
N SER A 48 -14.64 4.56 -24.84
CA SER A 48 -15.34 3.29 -24.66
C SER A 48 -15.27 2.38 -25.88
N LYS A 49 -15.22 1.07 -25.62
CA LYS A 49 -15.28 -0.01 -26.59
C LYS A 49 -16.02 -1.18 -25.95
N GLU A 50 -17.03 -1.72 -26.64
CA GLU A 50 -17.71 -2.98 -26.29
C GLU A 50 -18.10 -3.11 -24.79
N GLY A 51 -18.65 -2.04 -24.22
CA GLY A 51 -19.10 -2.00 -22.82
C GLY A 51 -18.01 -1.68 -21.79
N LYS A 52 -16.73 -1.68 -22.16
CA LYS A 52 -15.63 -1.16 -21.34
C LYS A 52 -15.48 0.34 -21.54
N SER A 53 -15.12 1.06 -20.49
CA SER A 53 -14.83 2.50 -20.59
C SER A 53 -13.78 2.97 -19.61
N ILE A 54 -13.00 3.96 -20.03
CA ILE A 54 -12.05 4.68 -19.20
C ILE A 54 -12.30 6.19 -19.28
N THR A 55 -11.88 6.93 -18.25
CA THR A 55 -11.75 8.39 -18.33
C THR A 55 -10.31 8.71 -18.72
N ALA A 56 -10.11 9.46 -19.79
CA ALA A 56 -8.80 9.82 -20.30
C ALA A 56 -8.63 11.34 -20.41
N ILE A 57 -7.40 11.80 -20.23
CA ILE A 57 -7.00 13.19 -20.36
C ILE A 57 -6.62 13.48 -21.81
N VAL A 58 -7.15 14.59 -22.34
CA VAL A 58 -6.94 15.01 -23.73
C VAL A 58 -5.58 15.69 -23.87
N GLN A 59 -4.81 15.16 -24.82
CA GLN A 59 -3.67 15.82 -25.45
C GLN A 59 -4.04 16.13 -26.91
N LYS A 60 -3.46 17.19 -27.47
CA LYS A 60 -3.70 17.58 -28.86
C LYS A 60 -2.44 17.38 -29.68
N SER A 61 -2.63 16.95 -30.92
CA SER A 61 -1.57 16.84 -31.90
C SER A 61 -1.90 17.63 -33.16
N MET A 62 -0.91 18.38 -33.65
CA MET A 62 -1.02 19.08 -34.93
C MET A 62 -0.80 18.15 -36.13
N SER A 63 0.03 17.11 -35.99
CA SER A 63 0.50 16.31 -37.13
C SER A 63 0.71 14.82 -36.87
N LEU A 64 0.87 14.39 -35.62
CA LEU A 64 1.12 12.97 -35.30
C LEU A 64 -0.16 12.13 -35.45
N VAL A 65 -1.31 12.72 -35.12
CA VAL A 65 -2.62 12.05 -35.17
C VAL A 65 -3.39 12.55 -36.40
N LYS A 66 -3.79 11.62 -37.27
CA LYS A 66 -4.63 11.94 -38.44
C LYS A 66 -6.06 12.28 -37.97
N PRO A 67 -6.81 13.11 -38.72
CA PRO A 67 -8.22 13.34 -38.43
C PRO A 67 -9.00 12.02 -38.29
N HIS A 68 -9.93 11.98 -37.35
CA HIS A 68 -10.77 10.83 -36.97
C HIS A 68 -9.98 9.60 -36.50
N ASN A 69 -8.72 9.80 -36.08
CA ASN A 69 -7.93 8.83 -35.36
C ASN A 69 -7.66 9.36 -33.94
N VAL A 70 -7.43 8.44 -33.01
CA VAL A 70 -7.05 8.77 -31.64
C VAL A 70 -5.88 7.92 -31.22
N THR A 71 -4.84 8.54 -30.68
CA THR A 71 -3.77 7.78 -30.05
C THR A 71 -4.19 7.36 -28.65
N ILE A 72 -4.07 6.07 -28.36
CA ILE A 72 -4.32 5.51 -27.02
C ILE A 72 -3.02 4.87 -26.53
N LEU A 73 -2.60 5.20 -25.32
CA LEU A 73 -1.37 4.66 -24.74
C LEU A 73 -1.57 3.25 -24.15
N THR A 74 -0.48 2.52 -23.90
CA THR A 74 -0.47 1.10 -23.51
C THR A 74 -1.49 0.78 -22.41
N ARG A 75 -1.50 1.55 -21.31
CA ARG A 75 -2.43 1.32 -20.18
C ARG A 75 -3.90 1.46 -20.59
N GLY A 76 -4.24 2.49 -21.35
CA GLY A 76 -5.61 2.72 -21.82
C GLY A 76 -6.05 1.63 -22.80
N ALA A 77 -5.15 1.20 -23.69
CA ALA A 77 -5.41 0.13 -24.64
C ALA A 77 -5.62 -1.22 -23.94
N MET A 78 -4.82 -1.54 -22.93
CA MET A 78 -5.00 -2.75 -22.10
C MET A 78 -6.32 -2.71 -21.33
N ALA A 79 -6.66 -1.58 -20.69
CA ALA A 79 -7.89 -1.43 -19.93
C ALA A 79 -9.16 -1.56 -20.80
N LEU A 80 -9.11 -1.06 -22.04
CA LEU A 80 -10.21 -1.14 -22.99
C LEU A 80 -10.19 -2.39 -23.87
N ASP A 81 -9.12 -3.18 -23.83
CA ASP A 81 -8.85 -4.27 -24.79
C ASP A 81 -8.94 -3.80 -26.26
N VAL A 82 -8.25 -2.69 -26.54
CA VAL A 82 -8.22 -2.01 -27.85
C VAL A 82 -6.92 -2.34 -28.59
N LYS A 83 -7.03 -2.57 -29.89
CA LYS A 83 -5.91 -2.79 -30.82
C LYS A 83 -5.91 -1.69 -31.90
N ASN A 84 -4.79 -1.63 -32.63
CA ASN A 84 -4.66 -0.71 -33.77
C ASN A 84 -5.76 -0.94 -34.80
N GLY A 85 -6.47 0.13 -35.17
CA GLY A 85 -7.54 0.14 -36.17
C GLY A 85 -8.94 -0.16 -35.63
N ASP A 86 -9.07 -0.50 -34.34
CA ASP A 86 -10.37 -0.69 -33.71
C ASP A 86 -11.16 0.63 -33.66
N ASP A 87 -12.49 0.53 -33.74
CA ASP A 87 -13.37 1.67 -33.49
C ASP A 87 -13.56 1.88 -31.99
N VAL A 88 -13.36 3.11 -31.54
CA VAL A 88 -13.61 3.55 -30.16
C VAL A 88 -14.53 4.75 -30.16
N LEU A 89 -15.41 4.80 -29.16
CA LEU A 89 -16.32 5.93 -28.95
C LEU A 89 -15.71 6.89 -27.95
N ILE A 90 -15.64 8.17 -28.31
CA ILE A 90 -15.13 9.25 -27.47
C ILE A 90 -16.24 10.27 -27.24
N SER A 91 -16.46 10.62 -25.99
CA SER A 91 -17.36 11.72 -25.59
C SER A 91 -16.68 12.61 -24.57
N PRO A 92 -16.85 13.94 -24.63
CA PRO A 92 -16.38 14.82 -23.57
C PRO A 92 -17.03 14.44 -22.22
N THR A 93 -16.31 14.66 -21.13
CA THR A 93 -16.85 14.49 -19.78
C THR A 93 -16.54 15.71 -18.92
N GLY A 94 -17.47 16.05 -18.05
CA GLY A 94 -17.34 17.18 -17.15
C GLY A 94 -16.25 16.96 -16.09
N LYS A 95 -15.87 18.05 -15.42
CA LYS A 95 -14.99 17.97 -14.26
C LYS A 95 -15.66 17.15 -13.15
N PRO A 96 -14.95 16.19 -12.53
CA PRO A 96 -15.49 15.42 -11.41
C PRO A 96 -15.93 16.33 -10.26
N ARG A 97 -16.95 15.90 -9.50
CA ARG A 97 -17.44 16.64 -8.31
C ARG A 97 -16.32 16.83 -7.28
N SER A 98 -15.40 15.85 -7.17
CA SER A 98 -14.22 15.91 -6.30
C SER A 98 -13.33 17.12 -6.54
N VAL A 99 -13.25 17.68 -7.76
CA VAL A 99 -12.44 18.89 -8.02
C VAL A 99 -12.91 20.09 -7.17
N GLY A 100 -14.23 20.25 -7.01
CA GLY A 100 -14.79 21.28 -6.13
C GLY A 100 -14.48 21.03 -4.65
N ILE A 101 -14.44 19.76 -4.26
CA ILE A 101 -14.12 19.31 -2.89
C ILE A 101 -12.64 19.53 -2.58
N ILE A 102 -11.74 19.20 -3.52
CA ILE A 102 -10.30 19.45 -3.41
C ILE A 102 -10.04 20.95 -3.25
N LYS A 103 -10.73 21.79 -4.03
CA LYS A 103 -10.65 23.24 -3.86
C LYS A 103 -11.10 23.67 -2.46
N ALA A 104 -12.21 23.14 -1.95
CA ALA A 104 -12.66 23.42 -0.59
C ALA A 104 -11.61 23.01 0.46
N LYS A 105 -10.92 21.87 0.26
CA LYS A 105 -9.80 21.44 1.11
C LYS A 105 -8.61 22.40 1.03
N MET A 106 -8.27 22.89 -0.17
CA MET A 106 -7.24 23.92 -0.36
C MET A 106 -7.59 25.22 0.37
N ASP A 107 -8.88 25.59 0.40
CA ASP A 107 -9.41 26.74 1.15
C ASP A 107 -9.49 26.49 2.68
N GLY A 108 -8.94 25.38 3.18
CA GLY A 108 -8.85 25.06 4.60
C GLY A 108 -10.12 24.45 5.21
N LYS A 109 -11.10 24.03 4.40
CA LYS A 109 -12.31 23.40 4.91
C LYS A 109 -12.07 21.94 5.30
N THR A 110 -12.75 21.52 6.37
CA THR A 110 -12.86 20.12 6.76
C THR A 110 -13.80 19.39 5.81
N LEU A 111 -13.37 18.23 5.32
CA LEU A 111 -14.21 17.40 4.45
C LEU A 111 -15.17 16.55 5.28
N THR A 112 -16.39 16.41 4.79
CA THR A 112 -17.36 15.44 5.33
C THR A 112 -17.05 14.02 4.87
N SER A 113 -17.62 13.01 5.53
CA SER A 113 -17.42 11.61 5.16
C SER A 113 -17.94 11.29 3.74
N GLU A 114 -19.02 11.94 3.29
CA GLU A 114 -19.52 11.79 1.90
C GLU A 114 -18.52 12.39 0.91
N GLU A 115 -18.02 13.60 1.18
CA GLU A 115 -17.05 14.26 0.32
C GLU A 115 -15.74 13.48 0.22
N MET A 116 -15.28 12.91 1.33
CA MET A 116 -14.11 12.06 1.36
C MET A 116 -14.28 10.82 0.48
N ARG A 117 -15.43 10.13 0.58
CA ARG A 117 -15.75 8.99 -0.31
C ARG A 117 -15.76 9.38 -1.77
N ILE A 118 -16.31 10.54 -2.12
CA ILE A 118 -16.32 11.03 -3.51
C ILE A 118 -14.89 11.23 -4.02
N VAL A 119 -14.02 11.86 -3.23
CA VAL A 119 -12.62 12.07 -3.60
C VAL A 119 -11.90 10.73 -3.77
N VAL A 120 -11.97 9.83 -2.79
CA VAL A 120 -11.29 8.53 -2.86
C VAL A 120 -11.79 7.68 -4.02
N ASN A 121 -13.10 7.64 -4.25
CA ASN A 121 -13.67 6.92 -5.39
C ASN A 121 -13.20 7.52 -6.73
N ASP A 122 -13.10 8.85 -6.85
CA ASP A 122 -12.57 9.50 -8.06
C ASP A 122 -11.06 9.27 -8.25
N ILE A 123 -10.30 9.06 -7.17
CA ILE A 123 -8.89 8.64 -7.22
C ILE A 123 -8.78 7.22 -7.78
N VAL A 124 -9.46 6.24 -7.16
CA VAL A 124 -9.37 4.81 -7.54
C VAL A 124 -9.85 4.58 -8.97
N GLU A 125 -10.92 5.26 -9.36
CA GLU A 125 -11.49 5.19 -10.71
C GLU A 125 -10.71 6.02 -11.75
N ARG A 126 -9.56 6.61 -11.35
CA ARG A 126 -8.68 7.41 -12.21
C ARG A 126 -9.41 8.55 -12.93
N ARG A 127 -10.41 9.14 -12.27
CA ARG A 127 -11.15 10.31 -12.78
C ARG A 127 -10.39 11.60 -12.49
N LEU A 128 -9.60 11.63 -11.42
CA LEU A 128 -8.69 12.73 -11.12
C LEU A 128 -7.40 12.62 -11.94
N SER A 129 -6.95 13.75 -12.48
CA SER A 129 -5.62 13.83 -13.08
C SER A 129 -4.56 13.97 -12.01
N TYR A 130 -3.29 13.75 -12.36
CA TYR A 130 -2.15 14.04 -11.49
C TYR A 130 -2.10 15.49 -11.04
N ILE A 131 -2.63 16.44 -11.82
CA ILE A 131 -2.74 17.84 -11.41
C ILE A 131 -3.65 17.98 -10.18
N GLU A 132 -4.83 17.37 -10.22
CA GLU A 132 -5.81 17.49 -9.14
C GLU A 132 -5.46 16.60 -7.95
N LEU A 133 -4.92 15.41 -8.20
CA LEU A 133 -4.41 14.53 -7.15
C LEU A 133 -3.25 15.18 -6.40
N THR A 134 -2.33 15.84 -7.12
CA THR A 134 -1.27 16.65 -6.51
C THR A 134 -1.86 17.79 -5.68
N ALA A 135 -2.86 18.50 -6.20
CA ALA A 135 -3.53 19.56 -5.45
C ALA A 135 -4.17 19.04 -4.15
N TYR A 136 -4.79 17.86 -4.17
CA TYR A 136 -5.34 17.21 -2.98
C TYR A 136 -4.26 16.88 -1.94
N VAL A 137 -3.16 16.24 -2.36
CA VAL A 137 -2.04 15.88 -1.48
C VAL A 137 -1.40 17.13 -0.87
N VAL A 138 -1.13 18.16 -1.69
CA VAL A 138 -0.57 19.43 -1.21
C VAL A 138 -1.53 20.14 -0.26
N ALA A 139 -2.84 20.12 -0.53
CA ALA A 139 -3.84 20.68 0.38
C ALA A 139 -3.83 19.98 1.75
N ASN A 140 -3.73 18.65 1.77
CA ASN A 140 -3.63 17.88 3.01
C ASN A 140 -2.29 18.11 3.73
N TYR A 141 -1.20 18.30 3.00
CA TYR A 141 0.10 18.63 3.57
C TYR A 141 0.07 19.99 4.28
N ILE A 142 -0.50 21.01 3.64
CA ILE A 142 -0.51 22.40 4.15
C ILE A 142 -1.58 22.59 5.23
N ASN A 143 -2.82 22.16 4.96
CA ASN A 143 -3.97 22.42 5.84
C ASN A 143 -4.20 21.32 6.87
N GLY A 144 -3.54 20.17 6.73
CA GLY A 144 -3.69 19.02 7.62
C GLY A 144 -5.06 18.35 7.51
N MET A 145 -5.28 17.36 8.38
CA MET A 145 -6.58 16.71 8.60
C MET A 145 -6.81 16.57 10.10
N ASN A 146 -8.07 16.72 10.52
CA ASN A 146 -8.45 16.34 11.88
C ASN A 146 -8.66 14.81 11.97
N MET A 147 -8.77 14.26 13.19
CA MET A 147 -8.89 12.82 13.38
C MET A 147 -10.13 12.20 12.71
N GLN A 148 -11.24 12.95 12.63
CA GLN A 148 -12.44 12.49 11.95
C GLN A 148 -12.24 12.38 10.42
N GLU A 149 -11.55 13.36 9.80
CA GLU A 149 -11.17 13.28 8.38
C GLU A 149 -10.22 12.11 8.11
N ILE A 150 -9.26 11.85 9.01
CA ILE A 150 -8.32 10.72 8.89
C ILE A 150 -9.09 9.39 8.96
N LYS A 151 -10.02 9.25 9.91
CA LYS A 151 -10.90 8.08 9.98
C LYS A 151 -11.72 7.90 8.70
N ASP A 152 -12.34 8.97 8.21
CA ASP A 152 -13.20 8.91 7.03
C ASP A 152 -12.41 8.58 5.77
N LEU A 153 -11.19 9.12 5.64
CA LEU A 153 -10.24 8.74 4.59
C LEU A 153 -9.89 7.26 4.69
N THR A 154 -9.55 6.80 5.90
CA THR A 154 -9.21 5.38 6.15
C THR A 154 -10.33 4.45 5.72
N LEU A 155 -11.58 4.74 6.13
CA LEU A 155 -12.74 3.94 5.77
C LEU A 155 -13.03 3.98 4.28
N ALA A 156 -12.96 5.15 3.65
CA ALA A 156 -13.15 5.27 2.21
C ALA A 156 -12.11 4.47 1.41
N MET A 157 -10.84 4.46 1.85
CA MET A 157 -9.78 3.66 1.21
C MET A 157 -10.06 2.16 1.31
N VAL A 158 -10.56 1.70 2.47
CA VAL A 158 -10.97 0.30 2.69
C VAL A 158 -12.19 -0.07 1.84
N GLU A 159 -13.20 0.80 1.78
CA GLU A 159 -14.43 0.58 1.00
C GLU A 159 -14.15 0.43 -0.51
N THR A 160 -13.09 1.06 -1.01
CA THR A 160 -12.68 0.98 -2.43
C THR A 160 -11.67 -0.13 -2.76
N GLY A 161 -11.23 -0.90 -1.77
CA GLY A 161 -10.25 -1.97 -1.93
C GLY A 161 -10.83 -3.35 -1.63
N GLU A 162 -10.01 -4.38 -1.86
CA GLU A 162 -10.30 -5.74 -1.42
C GLU A 162 -10.16 -5.86 0.10
N THR A 163 -11.02 -6.66 0.71
CA THR A 163 -10.96 -6.97 2.14
C THR A 163 -10.88 -8.46 2.38
N ILE A 164 -10.08 -8.88 3.35
CA ILE A 164 -9.94 -10.28 3.75
C ILE A 164 -10.73 -10.52 5.02
N ASP A 165 -11.74 -11.38 4.93
CA ASP A 165 -12.49 -11.87 6.08
C ASP A 165 -12.04 -13.27 6.48
N PHE A 166 -11.66 -13.43 7.75
CA PHE A 166 -11.15 -14.68 8.31
C PHE A 166 -12.21 -15.35 9.18
N ALA A 167 -12.48 -16.63 8.92
CA ALA A 167 -13.50 -17.39 9.65
C ALA A 167 -13.17 -17.67 11.14
N THR A 168 -11.92 -17.47 11.57
CA THR A 168 -11.48 -17.86 12.92
C THR A 168 -10.57 -16.82 13.56
N GLY A 169 -10.74 -16.68 14.88
CA GLY A 169 -9.82 -16.01 15.79
C GLY A 169 -9.77 -14.48 15.66
N PRO A 170 -9.24 -13.79 16.68
CA PRO A 170 -8.79 -12.43 16.50
C PRO A 170 -7.56 -12.40 15.60
N ILE A 171 -7.53 -11.45 14.67
CA ILE A 171 -6.44 -11.22 13.73
C ILE A 171 -5.45 -10.21 14.32
N PHE A 172 -4.18 -10.61 14.39
CA PHE A 172 -3.08 -9.77 14.86
C PHE A 172 -2.29 -9.25 13.65
N ASP A 173 -1.81 -8.01 13.74
CA ASP A 173 -0.90 -7.43 12.78
C ASP A 173 0.28 -6.77 13.51
N PHE A 174 1.38 -6.61 12.80
CA PHE A 174 2.59 -5.94 13.25
C PHE A 174 3.00 -4.98 12.14
N HIS A 175 3.17 -3.70 12.45
CA HIS A 175 3.66 -2.71 11.50
C HIS A 175 4.86 -1.98 12.08
N SER A 176 5.80 -1.59 11.22
CA SER A 176 6.91 -0.72 11.59
C SER A 176 6.86 0.51 10.71
N VAL A 177 6.85 1.71 11.31
CA VAL A 177 6.94 2.99 10.56
C VAL A 177 8.17 3.01 9.64
N GLY A 178 9.23 2.32 10.05
CA GLY A 178 10.44 2.15 9.26
C GLY A 178 11.40 3.34 9.37
N GLY A 179 12.25 3.51 8.37
CA GLY A 179 13.32 4.51 8.37
C GLY A 179 14.61 4.07 9.08
N SER A 180 14.55 3.04 9.93
CA SER A 180 15.76 2.39 10.48
C SER A 180 16.32 1.36 9.48
N PRO A 181 17.61 1.41 9.12
CA PRO A 181 18.25 0.39 8.29
C PRO A 181 18.28 -0.99 8.97
N GLY A 182 18.27 -2.07 8.20
CA GLY A 182 18.46 -3.43 8.72
C GLY A 182 17.25 -4.04 9.45
N ASN A 183 16.05 -3.45 9.34
CA ASN A 183 14.90 -3.87 10.15
C ASN A 183 14.23 -5.17 9.66
N LYS A 184 14.96 -6.28 9.79
CA LYS A 184 14.53 -7.65 9.41
C LYS A 184 13.63 -8.35 10.43
N VAL A 185 13.23 -7.65 11.50
CA VAL A 185 12.53 -8.24 12.66
C VAL A 185 11.21 -8.90 12.30
N THR A 186 10.51 -8.45 11.25
CA THR A 186 9.25 -9.05 10.80
C THR A 186 9.38 -10.55 10.51
N LEU A 187 10.52 -10.98 9.93
CA LEU A 187 10.77 -12.39 9.61
C LEU A 187 10.89 -13.27 10.87
N ILE A 188 11.11 -12.67 12.04
CA ILE A 188 11.23 -13.36 13.33
C ILE A 188 9.96 -13.20 14.16
N VAL A 189 9.39 -11.98 14.19
CA VAL A 189 8.15 -11.68 14.93
C VAL A 189 7.00 -12.54 14.42
N VAL A 190 6.74 -12.57 13.10
CA VAL A 190 5.59 -13.30 12.54
C VAL A 190 5.61 -14.79 12.92
N PRO A 191 6.72 -15.53 12.76
CA PRO A 191 6.78 -16.93 13.19
C PRO A 191 6.66 -17.16 14.70
N ILE A 192 7.14 -16.25 15.55
CA ILE A 192 6.94 -16.34 17.00
C ILE A 192 5.45 -16.25 17.33
N ILE A 193 4.74 -15.29 16.72
CA ILE A 193 3.29 -15.09 16.92
C ILE A 193 2.51 -16.32 16.43
N MET A 194 2.85 -16.85 15.25
CA MET A 194 2.25 -18.09 14.75
C MET A 194 2.54 -19.30 15.65
N ALA A 195 3.73 -19.37 16.27
CA ALA A 195 4.12 -20.46 17.15
C ALA A 195 3.37 -20.41 18.50
N ALA A 196 2.91 -19.23 18.91
CA ALA A 196 2.00 -19.06 20.04
C ALA A 196 0.53 -19.38 19.71
N GLY A 197 0.22 -19.75 18.46
CA GLY A 197 -1.13 -20.11 18.01
C GLY A 197 -2.00 -18.92 17.60
N LEU A 198 -1.42 -17.73 17.45
CA LEU A 198 -2.13 -16.53 17.01
C LEU A 198 -2.13 -16.41 15.48
N ILE A 199 -3.12 -15.69 14.94
CA ILE A 199 -3.30 -15.51 13.49
C ILE A 199 -2.73 -14.17 13.06
N ILE A 200 -1.79 -14.17 12.11
CA ILE A 200 -1.07 -12.97 11.64
C ILE A 200 -0.80 -12.94 10.12
N PRO A 201 -1.77 -12.46 9.30
CA PRO A 201 -1.62 -12.30 7.85
C PRO A 201 -0.82 -11.03 7.51
N LYS A 202 0.51 -11.07 7.65
CA LYS A 202 1.36 -9.89 7.49
C LYS A 202 1.50 -9.50 6.02
N THR A 203 1.00 -8.31 5.67
CA THR A 203 1.31 -7.65 4.39
C THR A 203 2.36 -6.57 4.58
N SER A 204 3.38 -6.53 3.71
CA SER A 204 4.51 -5.60 3.77
C SER A 204 4.73 -4.90 2.43
N SER A 205 5.13 -3.63 2.43
CA SER A 205 5.56 -2.95 1.21
C SER A 205 7.00 -3.34 0.84
N ARG A 206 7.38 -3.02 -0.40
CA ARG A 206 8.78 -2.92 -0.81
C ARG A 206 9.39 -1.63 -0.29
N ALA A 207 10.71 -1.51 -0.38
CA ALA A 207 11.42 -0.26 -0.11
C ALA A 207 10.89 0.87 -1.00
N ILE A 208 10.57 2.02 -0.37
CA ILE A 208 10.34 3.29 -1.06
C ILE A 208 11.56 4.20 -0.85
N SER A 209 11.98 4.34 0.42
CA SER A 209 13.10 5.21 0.83
C SER A 209 14.22 4.47 1.58
N SER A 210 14.04 3.18 1.89
CA SER A 210 15.02 2.35 2.58
C SER A 210 15.86 1.53 1.58
N ALA A 211 16.98 0.96 2.04
CA ALA A 211 17.77 0.04 1.23
C ALA A 211 17.02 -1.26 0.87
N CYS A 212 16.04 -1.65 1.68
CA CYS A 212 15.22 -2.85 1.51
C CYS A 212 13.90 -2.72 2.30
N GLY A 213 12.82 -3.30 1.79
CA GLY A 213 11.58 -3.55 2.51
C GLY A 213 11.50 -5.02 2.95
N THR A 214 10.60 -5.34 3.88
CA THR A 214 10.39 -6.74 4.31
C THR A 214 10.02 -7.66 3.14
N ALA A 215 9.23 -7.16 2.18
CA ALA A 215 8.90 -7.91 0.98
C ALA A 215 10.16 -8.23 0.16
N ASP A 216 11.06 -7.26 -0.03
CA ASP A 216 12.32 -7.47 -0.77
C ASP A 216 13.22 -8.50 -0.07
N ILE A 217 13.29 -8.47 1.27
CA ILE A 217 14.08 -9.44 2.06
C ILE A 217 13.54 -10.85 1.83
N LEU A 218 12.22 -11.06 2.01
CA LEU A 218 11.63 -12.39 1.87
C LEU A 218 11.65 -12.89 0.42
N GLU A 219 11.53 -11.99 -0.56
CA GLU A 219 11.55 -12.35 -1.97
C GLU A 219 12.87 -13.03 -2.40
N THR A 220 13.97 -12.78 -1.69
CA THR A 220 15.23 -13.47 -1.95
C THR A 220 15.17 -14.98 -1.78
N ILE A 221 14.15 -15.50 -1.07
CA ILE A 221 13.98 -16.92 -0.76
C ILE A 221 12.56 -17.43 -1.03
N CYS A 222 11.61 -16.56 -1.42
CA CYS A 222 10.21 -16.91 -1.53
C CYS A 222 9.42 -16.08 -2.56
N ASN A 223 8.29 -16.60 -3.05
CA ASN A 223 7.33 -15.72 -3.73
C ASN A 223 6.57 -14.89 -2.70
N VAL A 224 6.58 -13.57 -2.87
CA VAL A 224 5.86 -12.62 -2.00
C VAL A 224 4.59 -12.07 -2.65
N THR A 225 4.40 -12.29 -3.95
CA THR A 225 3.21 -11.86 -4.68
C THR A 225 2.13 -12.93 -4.57
N LEU A 226 1.13 -12.68 -3.74
CA LEU A 226 0.01 -13.59 -3.47
C LEU A 226 -1.31 -12.87 -3.67
N SER A 227 -2.33 -13.57 -4.17
CA SER A 227 -3.70 -13.03 -4.21
C SER A 227 -4.30 -12.96 -2.79
N THR A 228 -5.40 -12.21 -2.63
CA THR A 228 -6.13 -12.15 -1.37
C THR A 228 -6.70 -13.51 -0.95
N GLU A 229 -7.12 -14.35 -1.90
CA GLU A 229 -7.55 -15.74 -1.65
C GLU A 229 -6.39 -16.61 -1.17
N GLU A 230 -5.20 -16.48 -1.76
CA GLU A 230 -4.01 -17.22 -1.33
C GLU A 230 -3.59 -16.82 0.09
N ILE A 231 -3.56 -15.51 0.38
CA ILE A 231 -3.30 -14.99 1.73
C ILE A 231 -4.31 -15.59 2.72
N LYS A 232 -5.60 -15.58 2.37
CA LYS A 232 -6.67 -16.13 3.21
C LYS A 232 -6.46 -17.63 3.47
N SER A 233 -6.32 -18.40 2.40
CA SER A 233 -6.18 -19.87 2.44
C SER A 233 -4.96 -20.32 3.24
N ILE A 234 -3.79 -19.72 2.99
CA ILE A 234 -2.56 -20.07 3.70
C ILE A 234 -2.68 -19.68 5.18
N THR A 235 -3.16 -18.47 5.48
CA THR A 235 -3.30 -18.01 6.86
C THR A 235 -4.25 -18.90 7.66
N GLN A 236 -5.39 -19.32 7.10
CA GLN A 236 -6.32 -20.24 7.77
C GLN A 236 -5.69 -21.62 8.01
N LYS A 237 -4.76 -22.05 7.15
CA LYS A 237 -4.11 -23.36 7.26
C LYS A 237 -2.97 -23.39 8.28
N ILE A 238 -2.13 -22.36 8.32
CA ILE A 238 -0.88 -22.37 9.11
C ILE A 238 -0.77 -21.28 10.17
N GLY A 239 -1.69 -20.32 10.17
CA GLY A 239 -1.78 -19.22 11.14
C GLY A 239 -1.18 -17.89 10.67
N GLY A 240 -0.56 -17.80 9.49
CA GLY A 240 0.01 -16.54 9.03
C GLY A 240 0.73 -16.63 7.70
N THR A 241 1.03 -15.45 7.17
CA THR A 241 1.74 -15.24 5.90
C THR A 241 2.63 -14.01 6.02
N ILE A 242 3.62 -13.89 5.14
CA ILE A 242 4.30 -12.63 4.86
C ILE A 242 4.19 -12.40 3.36
N ALA A 243 3.39 -11.41 2.95
CA ALA A 243 3.11 -11.12 1.55
C ALA A 243 3.47 -9.68 1.19
N TRP A 244 3.72 -9.43 -0.10
CA TRP A 244 3.87 -8.08 -0.62
C TRP A 244 2.49 -7.42 -0.77
N GLY A 245 2.28 -6.33 -0.04
CA GLY A 245 1.02 -5.60 -0.02
C GLY A 245 0.65 -4.94 -1.34
N GLY A 246 1.61 -4.64 -2.22
CA GLY A 246 1.33 -4.08 -3.56
C GLY A 246 0.90 -5.13 -4.59
N GLY A 247 0.96 -6.42 -4.24
CA GLY A 247 0.40 -7.50 -5.06
C GLY A 247 -1.10 -7.72 -4.84
N VAL A 248 -1.72 -6.98 -3.92
CA VAL A 248 -3.13 -7.08 -3.56
C VAL A 248 -3.76 -5.70 -3.51
N GLU A 249 -4.98 -5.55 -4.01
CA GLU A 249 -5.67 -4.26 -4.09
C GLU A 249 -6.37 -3.90 -2.77
N LEU A 250 -5.69 -4.02 -1.62
CA LEU A 250 -6.29 -3.79 -0.29
C LEU A 250 -6.70 -2.34 -0.02
N ALA A 251 -5.94 -1.39 -0.58
CA ALA A 251 -6.18 0.05 -0.42
C ALA A 251 -5.65 0.78 -1.66
N PRO A 252 -6.28 0.60 -2.85
CA PRO A 252 -5.71 1.01 -4.14
C PRO A 252 -5.51 2.53 -4.25
N ALA A 253 -6.31 3.32 -3.52
CA ALA A 253 -6.14 4.76 -3.43
C ALA A 253 -4.76 5.16 -2.88
N ASP A 254 -4.21 4.37 -1.97
CA ASP A 254 -2.92 4.63 -1.33
C ASP A 254 -1.77 4.63 -2.36
N ASP A 255 -1.72 3.59 -3.18
CA ASP A 255 -0.66 3.46 -4.19
C ASP A 255 -0.72 4.60 -5.21
N LEU A 256 -1.93 5.04 -5.56
CA LEU A 256 -2.15 6.20 -6.44
C LEU A 256 -1.70 7.51 -5.80
N ILE A 257 -1.99 7.72 -4.52
CA ILE A 257 -1.55 8.91 -3.76
C ILE A 257 -0.02 8.94 -3.64
N ILE A 258 0.62 7.80 -3.35
CA ILE A 258 2.07 7.70 -3.21
C ILE A 258 2.81 8.12 -4.49
N HIS A 259 2.23 7.87 -5.67
CA HIS A 259 2.81 8.28 -6.95
C HIS A 259 3.04 9.79 -7.09
N VAL A 260 2.24 10.62 -6.40
CA VAL A 260 2.43 12.08 -6.41
C VAL A 260 3.20 12.57 -5.17
N GLU A 261 3.12 11.86 -4.05
CA GLU A 261 3.88 12.17 -2.83
C GLU A 261 5.39 12.01 -3.05
N TYR A 262 5.80 10.91 -3.69
CA TYR A 262 7.21 10.57 -3.87
C TYR A 262 8.00 11.63 -4.66
N PRO A 263 7.56 12.10 -5.85
CA PRO A 263 8.27 13.16 -6.58
C PRO A 263 8.32 14.50 -5.84
N LEU A 264 7.33 14.79 -4.99
CA LEU A 264 7.26 16.01 -4.20
C LEU A 264 8.12 15.94 -2.93
N GLY A 265 8.53 14.74 -2.50
CA GLY A 265 9.27 14.53 -1.26
C GLY A 265 8.47 14.91 -0.01
N ILE A 266 7.14 14.80 -0.07
CA ILE A 266 6.22 15.10 1.04
C ILE A 266 5.48 13.83 1.48
N ASP A 267 5.18 13.75 2.77
CA ASP A 267 4.46 12.63 3.39
C ASP A 267 3.44 13.23 4.39
N PRO A 268 2.23 13.60 3.93
CA PRO A 268 1.25 14.31 4.75
C PRO A 268 0.81 13.44 5.93
N TYR A 269 0.98 13.98 7.14
CA TYR A 269 0.80 13.24 8.39
C TYR A 269 -0.49 12.42 8.45
N GLY A 270 -1.65 13.04 8.19
CA GLY A 270 -2.93 12.34 8.26
C GLY A 270 -3.12 11.29 7.14
N GLN A 271 -2.49 11.47 5.98
CA GLN A 271 -2.54 10.47 4.90
C GLN A 271 -1.70 9.25 5.26
N LEU A 272 -0.53 9.45 5.89
CA LEU A 272 0.28 8.35 6.43
C LEU A 272 -0.52 7.50 7.42
N LEU A 273 -1.20 8.13 8.37
CA LEU A 273 -2.03 7.42 9.35
C LEU A 273 -3.14 6.61 8.67
N ALA A 274 -3.84 7.23 7.72
CA ALA A 274 -4.92 6.58 6.98
C ALA A 274 -4.41 5.43 6.12
N SER A 275 -3.31 5.61 5.39
CA SER A 275 -2.63 4.61 4.55
C SER A 275 -2.32 3.34 5.33
N VAL A 276 -1.63 3.49 6.46
CA VAL A 276 -1.25 2.37 7.31
C VAL A 276 -2.51 1.67 7.82
N MET A 277 -3.42 2.40 8.46
CA MET A 277 -4.60 1.81 9.10
C MET A 277 -5.59 1.22 8.10
N ALA A 278 -5.70 1.76 6.88
CA ALA A 278 -6.59 1.23 5.83
C ALA A 278 -6.16 -0.19 5.48
N LYS A 279 -4.87 -0.42 5.22
CA LYS A 279 -4.35 -1.77 4.94
C LYS A 279 -4.55 -2.73 6.09
N LYS A 280 -4.51 -2.24 7.34
CA LYS A 280 -4.71 -3.09 8.54
C LYS A 280 -6.17 -3.46 8.71
N LYS A 281 -7.07 -2.50 8.47
CA LYS A 281 -8.51 -2.72 8.50
C LYS A 281 -8.95 -3.63 7.36
N ALA A 282 -8.38 -3.48 6.16
CA ALA A 282 -8.68 -4.29 5.00
C ALA A 282 -8.32 -5.77 5.19
N VAL A 283 -7.22 -6.10 5.90
CA VAL A 283 -6.89 -7.49 6.28
C VAL A 283 -7.67 -8.01 7.50
N GLY A 284 -8.64 -7.23 8.01
CA GLY A 284 -9.48 -7.63 9.14
C GLY A 284 -8.76 -7.64 10.49
N ALA A 285 -7.67 -6.86 10.66
CA ALA A 285 -6.91 -6.84 11.92
C ALA A 285 -7.78 -6.39 13.10
N ASN A 286 -7.78 -7.15 14.19
CA ASN A 286 -8.41 -6.80 15.47
C ASN A 286 -7.39 -6.18 16.43
N TYR A 287 -6.13 -6.59 16.33
CA TYR A 287 -5.02 -6.12 17.15
C TYR A 287 -3.86 -5.70 16.26
N MET A 288 -3.20 -4.59 16.57
CA MET A 288 -1.99 -4.15 15.88
C MET A 288 -0.94 -3.67 16.87
N LEU A 289 0.29 -4.17 16.73
CA LEU A 289 1.47 -3.53 17.30
C LEU A 289 2.15 -2.63 16.27
N LEU A 290 2.39 -1.38 16.63
CA LEU A 290 3.18 -0.42 15.83
C LEU A 290 4.58 -0.23 16.43
N ASP A 291 5.62 -0.63 15.71
CA ASP A 291 7.02 -0.27 15.97
C ASP A 291 7.32 1.13 15.39
N ILE A 292 7.81 2.02 16.24
CA ILE A 292 8.19 3.40 15.90
C ILE A 292 9.70 3.56 16.15
N PRO A 293 10.56 3.29 15.14
CA PRO A 293 11.99 3.49 15.27
C PRO A 293 12.33 4.98 15.36
N MET A 294 12.71 5.42 16.56
CA MET A 294 13.05 6.79 16.87
C MET A 294 14.56 7.00 16.87
N GLY A 295 15.04 7.97 16.09
CA GLY A 295 16.43 8.39 16.15
C GLY A 295 16.89 9.20 14.93
N PRO A 296 18.12 9.73 14.97
CA PRO A 296 18.66 10.52 13.87
C PRO A 296 18.64 9.74 12.55
N GLY A 297 18.13 10.36 11.49
CA GLY A 297 18.07 9.77 10.15
C GLY A 297 16.93 8.78 9.91
N THR A 298 16.09 8.48 10.92
CA THR A 298 14.83 7.75 10.70
C THR A 298 13.70 8.69 10.30
N LYS A 299 12.53 8.13 9.96
CA LYS A 299 11.30 8.90 9.74
C LYS A 299 10.81 9.63 10.99
N VAL A 300 11.26 9.21 12.18
CA VAL A 300 10.83 9.75 13.48
C VAL A 300 12.06 10.19 14.25
N PRO A 301 12.56 11.43 14.03
CA PRO A 301 13.84 11.86 14.56
C PRO A 301 13.85 12.06 16.08
N ASP A 302 12.68 12.37 16.67
CA ASP A 302 12.58 12.76 18.07
C ASP A 302 11.38 12.15 18.79
N GLU A 303 11.45 12.21 20.12
CA GLU A 303 10.45 11.64 21.03
C GLU A 303 9.10 12.34 20.93
N LYS A 304 9.07 13.64 20.63
CA LYS A 304 7.83 14.41 20.53
C LYS A 304 6.99 13.90 19.37
N LEU A 305 7.60 13.66 18.21
CA LEU A 305 6.93 13.07 17.06
C LEU A 305 6.57 11.60 17.31
N ALA A 306 7.46 10.82 17.93
CA ALA A 306 7.18 9.42 18.26
C ALA A 306 5.95 9.26 19.17
N ARG A 307 5.86 10.08 20.23
CA ARG A 307 4.71 10.10 21.13
C ARG A 307 3.44 10.60 20.46
N ARG A 308 3.56 11.52 19.50
CA ARG A 308 2.42 11.97 18.69
C ARG A 308 1.89 10.83 17.83
N TYR A 309 2.76 10.14 17.08
CA TYR A 309 2.37 8.95 16.33
C TYR A 309 1.69 7.91 17.21
N ALA A 310 2.28 7.58 18.36
CA ALA A 310 1.70 6.60 19.27
C ALA A 310 0.27 6.99 19.69
N ARG A 311 0.03 8.23 20.11
CA ARG A 311 -1.31 8.70 20.49
C ARG A 311 -2.29 8.64 19.32
N ASP A 312 -1.90 9.22 18.19
CA ASP A 312 -2.80 9.42 17.06
C ASP A 312 -3.14 8.06 16.39
N PHE A 313 -2.22 7.08 16.38
CA PHE A 313 -2.51 5.71 15.93
C PHE A 313 -3.40 4.93 16.91
N ILE A 314 -3.25 5.13 18.22
CA ILE A 314 -4.12 4.51 19.23
C ILE A 314 -5.54 5.05 19.10
N GLU A 315 -5.70 6.38 19.05
CA GLU A 315 -7.00 7.04 18.89
C GLU A 315 -7.70 6.61 17.59
N LEU A 316 -6.97 6.61 16.47
CA LEU A 316 -7.50 6.14 15.19
C LEU A 316 -7.88 4.65 15.24
N GLY A 317 -7.06 3.82 15.90
CA GLY A 317 -7.34 2.41 16.13
C GLY A 317 -8.67 2.19 16.86
N GLU A 318 -8.88 2.88 17.98
CA GLU A 318 -10.13 2.83 18.75
C GLU A 318 -11.33 3.21 17.87
N MET A 319 -11.22 4.27 17.09
CA MET A 319 -12.27 4.73 16.18
C MET A 319 -12.59 3.76 15.04
N LEU A 320 -11.63 2.88 14.68
CA LEU A 320 -11.76 1.86 13.64
C LEU A 320 -12.07 0.46 14.20
N GLY A 321 -12.11 0.31 15.53
CA GLY A 321 -12.30 -0.99 16.20
C GLY A 321 -11.09 -1.92 16.11
N ILE A 322 -9.88 -1.35 16.08
CA ILE A 322 -8.60 -2.08 16.11
C ILE A 322 -7.90 -1.73 17.42
N LYS A 323 -7.58 -2.70 18.26
CA LYS A 323 -6.78 -2.46 19.47
C LYS A 323 -5.32 -2.25 19.07
N VAL A 324 -4.84 -1.02 19.20
CA VAL A 324 -3.47 -0.65 18.83
C VAL A 324 -2.61 -0.49 20.08
N GLU A 325 -1.42 -1.07 20.06
CA GLU A 325 -0.34 -0.72 20.97
C GLU A 325 0.88 -0.24 20.18
N CYS A 326 1.70 0.61 20.79
CA CYS A 326 2.85 1.23 20.12
C CYS A 326 4.12 1.00 20.93
N ALA A 327 5.18 0.56 20.27
CA ALA A 327 6.52 0.42 20.81
C ALA A 327 7.44 1.47 20.19
N ILE A 328 7.86 2.47 20.97
CA ILE A 328 8.90 3.41 20.56
C ILE A 328 10.26 2.71 20.75
N THR A 329 10.94 2.41 19.64
CA THR A 329 12.22 1.68 19.66
C THR A 329 13.38 2.59 19.25
N TYR A 330 14.61 2.23 19.60
CA TYR A 330 15.78 2.98 19.16
C TYR A 330 16.09 2.70 17.69
N GLY A 331 16.18 3.76 16.89
CA GLY A 331 16.45 3.71 15.45
C GLY A 331 17.71 4.46 15.02
N GLY A 332 18.52 4.98 15.96
CA GLY A 332 19.72 5.77 15.64
C GLY A 332 20.90 4.96 15.07
N GLN A 333 20.75 3.65 14.88
CA GLN A 333 21.74 2.78 14.26
C GLN A 333 21.05 1.63 13.51
N PRO A 334 21.73 0.96 12.56
CA PRO A 334 21.18 -0.22 11.90
C PRO A 334 20.80 -1.32 12.90
N VAL A 335 19.67 -2.00 12.63
CA VAL A 335 19.28 -3.20 13.40
C VAL A 335 20.03 -4.40 12.83
N GLY A 336 20.90 -5.01 13.64
CA GLY A 336 21.74 -6.13 13.20
C GLY A 336 23.08 -5.70 12.58
N HIS A 337 23.71 -6.61 11.82
CA HIS A 337 25.03 -6.40 11.21
C HIS A 337 25.00 -6.34 9.67
N GLY A 338 23.84 -6.61 9.07
CA GLY A 338 23.64 -6.61 7.63
C GLY A 338 22.54 -5.67 7.16
N ILE A 339 22.80 -4.99 6.03
CA ILE A 339 21.85 -4.16 5.30
C ILE A 339 21.76 -4.70 3.87
N GLY A 340 20.54 -4.91 3.38
CA GLY A 340 20.25 -5.35 2.02
C GLY A 340 19.56 -6.72 1.98
N PRO A 341 18.74 -7.01 0.95
CA PRO A 341 17.77 -8.09 0.99
C PRO A 341 18.33 -9.47 1.38
N ALA A 342 19.34 -9.95 0.67
CA ALA A 342 19.91 -11.28 0.89
C ALA A 342 20.70 -11.37 2.21
N ILE A 343 21.39 -10.30 2.61
CA ILE A 343 22.18 -10.27 3.83
C ILE A 343 21.26 -10.26 5.05
N GLU A 344 20.16 -9.51 4.99
CA GLU A 344 19.14 -9.47 6.03
C GLU A 344 18.35 -10.77 6.14
N ALA A 345 18.02 -11.41 5.01
CA ALA A 345 17.39 -12.73 5.01
C ALA A 345 18.29 -13.76 5.70
N ARG A 346 19.59 -13.79 5.34
CA ARG A 346 20.59 -14.68 5.99
C ARG A 346 20.67 -14.47 7.50
N GLU A 347 20.69 -13.22 7.95
CA GLU A 347 20.80 -12.92 9.39
C GLU A 347 19.52 -13.31 10.16
N ALA A 348 18.34 -13.02 9.62
CA ALA A 348 17.07 -13.43 10.22
C ALA A 348 16.95 -14.96 10.29
N LEU A 349 17.37 -15.66 9.24
CA LEU A 349 17.37 -17.12 9.18
C LEU A 349 18.36 -17.73 10.18
N ALA A 350 19.57 -17.20 10.29
CA ALA A 350 20.55 -17.66 11.28
C ALA A 350 19.99 -17.55 12.70
N ILE A 351 19.25 -16.48 13.01
CA ILE A 351 18.60 -16.29 14.32
C ILE A 351 17.49 -17.32 14.54
N LEU A 352 16.64 -17.57 13.55
CA LEU A 352 15.62 -18.63 13.63
C LEU A 352 16.26 -20.02 13.81
N GLU A 353 17.44 -20.26 13.22
CA GLU A 353 18.23 -21.50 13.40
C GLU A 353 18.97 -21.59 14.74
N GLY A 354 18.82 -20.59 15.61
CA GLY A 354 19.36 -20.61 16.98
C GLY A 354 20.55 -19.68 17.23
N SER A 355 20.97 -18.88 16.24
CA SER A 355 21.96 -17.83 16.48
C SER A 355 21.43 -16.81 17.49
N THR A 356 22.28 -16.45 18.46
CA THR A 356 22.01 -15.37 19.42
C THR A 356 22.56 -14.03 18.97
N THR A 357 23.20 -13.97 17.80
CA THR A 357 23.78 -12.76 17.23
C THR A 357 23.15 -12.42 15.86
N PRO A 358 22.92 -11.12 15.57
CA PRO A 358 23.15 -9.97 16.45
C PRO A 358 22.08 -9.83 17.55
N ASN A 359 22.52 -9.52 18.77
CA ASN A 359 21.62 -9.38 19.92
C ASN A 359 20.58 -8.26 19.73
N SER A 360 20.90 -7.22 18.94
CA SER A 360 19.97 -6.14 18.62
C SER A 360 18.71 -6.64 17.90
N VAL A 361 18.85 -7.57 16.94
CA VAL A 361 17.71 -8.18 16.23
C VAL A 361 16.93 -9.12 17.14
N VAL A 362 17.62 -9.97 17.90
CA VAL A 362 17.00 -10.93 18.83
C VAL A 362 16.17 -10.20 19.89
N MET A 363 16.76 -9.20 20.56
CA MET A 363 16.10 -8.46 21.64
C MET A 363 14.94 -7.61 21.13
N LYS A 364 15.09 -6.94 19.98
CA LYS A 364 14.00 -6.17 19.38
C LYS A 364 12.85 -7.08 18.95
N SER A 365 13.15 -8.20 18.27
CA SER A 365 12.11 -9.13 17.79
C SER A 365 11.34 -9.78 18.93
N THR A 366 12.03 -10.22 19.99
CA THR A 366 11.39 -10.88 21.14
C THR A 366 10.60 -9.91 22.00
N HIS A 367 11.04 -8.65 22.16
CA HIS A 367 10.22 -7.63 22.82
C HIS A 367 8.96 -7.31 22.04
N LEU A 368 9.07 -7.05 20.74
CA LEU A 368 7.91 -6.72 19.90
C LEU A 368 6.91 -7.89 19.85
N ALA A 369 7.41 -9.12 19.64
CA ALA A 369 6.55 -10.30 19.72
C ALA A 369 5.92 -10.44 21.12
N GLY A 370 6.68 -10.17 22.18
CA GLY A 370 6.21 -10.23 23.55
C GLY A 370 5.01 -9.30 23.82
N ILE A 371 5.05 -8.06 23.33
CA ILE A 371 3.93 -7.13 23.45
C ILE A 371 2.67 -7.71 22.78
N ILE A 372 2.79 -8.29 21.59
CA ILE A 372 1.65 -8.94 20.91
C ILE A 372 1.12 -10.13 21.73
N LEU A 373 2.00 -10.94 22.33
CA LEU A 373 1.59 -12.07 23.19
C LEU A 373 0.85 -11.60 24.45
N GLU A 374 1.26 -10.45 25.02
CA GLU A 374 0.57 -9.80 26.14
C GLU A 374 -0.78 -9.20 25.71
N MET A 375 -0.83 -8.53 24.55
CA MET A 375 -2.06 -8.03 23.95
C MET A 375 -3.10 -9.14 23.74
N ALA A 376 -2.63 -10.34 23.39
CA ALA A 376 -3.45 -11.54 23.23
C ALA A 376 -3.89 -12.18 24.56
N GLY A 377 -3.38 -11.71 25.70
CA GLY A 377 -3.69 -12.25 27.02
C GLY A 377 -3.05 -13.61 27.33
N LEU A 378 -2.01 -14.01 26.57
CA LEU A 378 -1.36 -15.31 26.75
C LEU A 378 -0.39 -15.34 27.94
N THR A 379 0.18 -14.19 28.31
CA THR A 379 1.20 -14.07 29.34
C THR A 379 1.30 -12.63 29.86
N ASN A 380 1.93 -12.44 31.01
CA ASN A 380 2.39 -11.14 31.54
C ASN A 380 3.92 -10.97 31.46
N ARG A 381 4.60 -11.95 30.86
CA ARG A 381 6.05 -11.99 30.61
C ARG A 381 6.27 -12.29 29.14
N GLY A 382 5.75 -11.41 28.28
CA GLY A 382 5.70 -11.57 26.83
C GLY A 382 7.06 -11.83 26.22
N GLN A 383 8.06 -11.03 26.61
CA GLN A 383 9.41 -11.18 26.08
C GLN A 383 10.05 -12.53 26.45
N GLU A 384 9.88 -13.01 27.68
CA GLU A 384 10.39 -14.31 28.12
C GLU A 384 9.76 -15.44 27.29
N MET A 385 8.43 -15.43 27.13
CA MET A 385 7.72 -16.41 26.32
C MET A 385 8.15 -16.36 24.84
N ALA A 386 8.32 -15.16 24.27
CA ALA A 386 8.80 -15.00 22.89
C ALA A 386 10.22 -15.54 22.71
N MET A 387 11.10 -15.30 23.70
CA MET A 387 12.46 -15.83 23.72
C MET A 387 12.47 -17.37 23.83
N ASP A 388 11.61 -17.95 24.66
CA ASP A 388 11.47 -19.41 24.79
C ASP A 388 10.95 -20.06 23.50
N ILE A 389 9.98 -19.43 22.82
CA ILE A 389 9.49 -19.86 21.50
C ILE A 389 10.61 -19.82 20.46
N LEU A 390 11.43 -18.76 20.47
CA LEU A 390 12.56 -18.64 19.55
C LEU A 390 13.62 -19.71 19.83
N ARG A 391 14.05 -19.86 21.10
CA ARG A 391 15.09 -20.81 21.53
C ARG A 391 14.69 -22.28 21.36
N SER A 392 13.41 -22.59 21.51
CA SER A 392 12.90 -23.96 21.33
C SER A 392 12.83 -24.40 19.86
N GLY A 393 13.05 -23.49 18.90
CA GLY A 393 12.95 -23.80 17.47
C GLY A 393 11.53 -23.80 16.92
N LYS A 394 10.51 -23.56 17.74
CA LYS A 394 9.10 -23.50 17.29
C LYS A 394 8.86 -22.37 16.28
N ALA A 395 9.52 -21.24 16.45
CA ALA A 395 9.49 -20.15 15.47
C ALA A 395 10.04 -20.60 14.10
N LEU A 396 11.15 -21.36 14.08
CA LEU A 396 11.72 -21.90 12.84
C LEU A 396 10.76 -22.89 12.16
N GLU A 397 10.09 -23.74 12.92
CA GLU A 397 9.08 -24.67 12.38
C GLU A 397 7.94 -23.91 11.68
N LYS A 398 7.45 -22.82 12.28
CA LYS A 398 6.43 -21.96 11.66
C LYS A 398 6.95 -21.22 10.44
N PHE A 399 8.18 -20.72 10.47
CA PHE A 399 8.78 -20.09 9.29
C PHE A 399 8.93 -21.09 8.14
N ARG A 400 9.34 -22.34 8.41
CA ARG A 400 9.37 -23.40 7.39
C ARG A 400 8.00 -23.70 6.78
N LEU A 401 6.91 -23.59 7.55
CA LEU A 401 5.55 -23.71 7.00
C LEU A 401 5.21 -22.55 6.06
N ILE A 402 5.58 -21.32 6.41
CA ILE A 402 5.45 -20.16 5.52
C ILE A 402 6.18 -20.47 4.21
N LEU A 403 7.44 -20.89 4.29
CA LEU A 403 8.24 -21.16 3.09
C LEU A 403 7.66 -22.30 2.24
N LYS A 404 7.17 -23.38 2.87
CA LYS A 404 6.54 -24.50 2.17
C LYS A 404 5.27 -24.11 1.41
N HIS A 405 4.54 -23.11 1.90
CA HIS A 405 3.26 -22.69 1.31
C HIS A 405 3.38 -21.51 0.36
N GLN A 406 4.44 -20.70 0.46
CA GLN A 406 4.66 -19.52 -0.37
C GLN A 406 5.81 -19.70 -1.37
N CYS A 407 6.72 -20.67 -1.19
CA CYS A 407 7.92 -20.79 -2.02
C CYS A 407 7.97 -22.11 -2.82
N TRP A 408 8.75 -22.08 -3.89
CA TRP A 408 9.00 -23.20 -4.80
C TRP A 408 10.05 -24.20 -4.29
N ILE A 409 10.68 -23.93 -3.13
CA ILE A 409 11.81 -24.71 -2.60
C ILE A 409 11.31 -25.64 -1.49
N SER A 410 11.49 -26.95 -1.69
CA SER A 410 11.34 -27.93 -0.61
C SER A 410 12.56 -27.86 0.31
N ILE A 411 12.39 -27.29 1.50
CA ILE A 411 13.50 -27.14 2.46
C ILE A 411 13.60 -28.42 3.29
N THR A 412 14.59 -29.26 2.95
CA THR A 412 14.99 -30.43 3.74
C THR A 412 16.38 -30.16 4.34
N GLY A 413 16.47 -29.48 5.49
CA GLY A 413 17.76 -29.20 6.15
C GLY A 413 17.87 -27.81 6.80
N ARG A 414 19.10 -27.30 6.94
CA ARG A 414 19.35 -25.86 7.17
C ARG A 414 18.89 -25.10 5.92
N ILE A 415 18.35 -23.89 6.10
CA ILE A 415 17.75 -23.12 5.00
C ILE A 415 18.81 -22.69 3.98
N PHE A 416 20.09 -22.64 4.39
CA PHE A 416 21.25 -22.50 3.52
C PHE A 416 22.14 -23.74 3.56
N GLU A 417 21.75 -24.84 2.93
CA GLU A 417 22.74 -25.68 2.26
C GLU A 417 22.80 -25.23 0.79
N PRO A 418 23.96 -24.75 0.30
CA PRO A 418 24.09 -24.41 -1.11
C PRO A 418 23.88 -25.69 -1.94
N ALA A 419 23.06 -25.62 -2.98
CA ALA A 419 22.94 -26.67 -4.00
C ALA A 419 24.20 -26.78 -4.90
N TRP A 420 25.38 -26.45 -4.36
CA TRP A 420 26.67 -26.53 -5.02
C TRP A 420 27.64 -27.30 -4.12
N THR A 421 27.49 -28.63 -4.15
CA THR A 421 28.59 -29.59 -3.93
C THR A 421 28.53 -30.62 -5.03
#